data_AF-A0A9E4JDG6-F1
#
_entry.id   AF-A0A9E4JDG6-F1
#
_cell.length_a   1.000
_cell.length_b   1.000
_cell.length_c   1.000
_cell.angle_alpha   90.00
_cell.angle_beta   90.00
_cell.angle_gamma   90.00
#
_symmetry.space_group_name_H-M   'P 1'
#
loop_
_entity.id
_entity.type
_entity.pdbx_description
1 polymer ?
#
loop_
_entity_poly.entity_id
_entity_poly.type
_entity_poly.pdbx_seq_one_letter_code
_entity_poly.pdbx_strand_id
1 'polypeptide(L)' 'MGNAQSAKTERTEDTNDEVQKLREQHGELKKQLETLNRHICLTPAEQLESARLKKEKLLLKDRIAALGGSV' A
#
# COMPACT_ATOMS: atom_id res chain seq x y z
N MET A 1 2.03 -39.89 13.37
CA MET A 1 1.86 -39.01 12.20
C MET A 1 1.28 -37.69 12.69
N GLY A 2 1.95 -36.58 12.40
CA GLY A 2 1.50 -35.22 12.76
C GLY A 2 2.72 -34.32 12.93
N ASN A 3 2.79 -33.09 12.42
CA ASN A 3 1.91 -32.35 11.52
C ASN A 3 2.86 -31.45 10.71
N ALA A 4 3.02 -31.72 9.40
CA ALA A 4 3.73 -30.81 8.50
C ALA A 4 2.89 -29.58 8.09
N GLN A 5 1.68 -29.46 8.65
CA GLN A 5 0.70 -28.44 8.26
C GLN A 5 0.81 -27.13 9.06
N SER A 6 1.35 -27.12 10.28
CA SER A 6 1.36 -25.91 11.12
C SER A 6 2.25 -24.79 10.56
N ALA A 7 3.45 -25.12 10.06
CA ALA A 7 4.39 -24.12 9.54
C ALA A 7 3.93 -23.44 8.23
N LYS A 8 2.97 -24.06 7.51
CA LYS A 8 2.45 -23.50 6.25
C LYS A 8 1.37 -22.44 6.51
N THR A 9 0.59 -22.60 7.57
CA THR A 9 -0.50 -21.69 7.95
C THR A 9 0.04 -20.37 8.48
N GLU A 10 1.04 -20.41 9.38
CA GLU A 10 1.63 -19.20 9.97
C GLU A 10 2.20 -18.25 8.90
N ARG A 11 2.97 -18.79 7.94
CA ARG A 11 3.58 -17.98 6.88
C ARG A 11 2.55 -17.32 5.94
N THR A 12 1.40 -17.97 5.74
CA THR A 12 0.31 -17.39 4.94
C THR A 12 -0.46 -16.30 5.68
N GLU A 13 -0.61 -16.41 7.00
CA GLU A 13 -1.25 -15.40 7.84
C GLU A 13 -0.40 -14.13 7.92
N ASP A 14 0.93 -14.28 8.12
CA ASP A 14 1.88 -13.15 8.10
C ASP A 14 1.82 -12.36 6.78
N THR A 15 1.72 -13.08 5.66
CA THR A 15 1.64 -12.46 4.32
C THR A 15 0.33 -11.71 4.14
N ASN A 16 -0.78 -12.26 4.64
CA ASN A 16 -2.09 -11.62 4.56
C ASN A 16 -2.13 -10.35 5.41
N ASP A 17 -1.61 -10.39 6.63
CA ASP A 17 -1.50 -9.23 7.51
C ASP A 17 -0.62 -8.12 6.92
N GLU A 18 0.49 -8.48 6.27
CA GLU A 18 1.34 -7.50 5.58
C GLU A 18 0.61 -6.87 4.37
N VAL A 19 -0.12 -7.68 3.59
CA VAL A 19 -0.95 -7.16 2.48
C VAL A 19 -2.03 -6.20 3.00
N GLN A 20 -2.67 -6.49 4.13
CA GLN A 20 -3.67 -5.59 4.73
C GLN A 20 -3.06 -4.26 5.16
N LYS A 21 -1.90 -4.28 5.84
CA LYS A 21 -1.20 -3.04 6.22
C LYS A 21 -0.82 -2.19 5.01
N LEU A 22 -0.31 -2.83 3.96
CA LEU A 22 0.05 -2.12 2.72
C LEU A 22 -1.20 -1.53 2.02
N ARG A 23 -2.35 -2.22 2.09
CA ARG A 23 -3.64 -1.72 1.57
C ARG A 23 -4.10 -0.48 2.31
N GLU A 24 -4.03 -0.49 3.64
CA GLU A 24 -4.37 0.65 4.48
C GLU A 24 -3.48 1.86 4.15
N GLN A 25 -2.17 1.65 4.08
CA GLN A 25 -1.21 2.69 3.68
C GLN A 25 -1.50 3.24 2.29
N HIS A 26 -1.79 2.38 1.32
CA HIS A 26 -2.16 2.80 -0.04
C HIS A 26 -3.46 3.63 -0.06
N GLY A 27 -4.42 3.29 0.80
CA GLY A 27 -5.64 4.05 1.01
C GLY A 27 -5.40 5.43 1.60
N GLU A 28 -4.55 5.55 2.61
CA GLU A 28 -4.19 6.82 3.22
C GLU A 28 -3.47 7.75 2.24
N LEU A 29 -2.51 7.24 1.46
CA LEU A 29 -1.85 8.02 0.41
C LEU A 29 -2.83 8.48 -0.68
N LYS A 30 -3.86 7.67 -0.99
CA LYS A 30 -4.93 8.07 -1.92
C LYS A 30 -5.72 9.25 -1.36
N LYS A 31 -6.11 9.20 -0.08
CA LYS A 31 -6.82 10.30 0.57
C LYS A 31 -5.99 11.59 0.59
N GLN A 32 -4.69 11.50 0.88
CA GLN A 32 -3.79 12.65 0.86
C GLN A 32 -3.68 13.26 -0.55
N LEU A 33 -3.57 12.43 -1.58
CA LEU A 33 -3.62 12.89 -2.99
C LEU A 33 -4.96 13.51 -3.36
N GLU A 34 -6.08 12.97 -2.89
CA GLU A 34 -7.41 13.57 -3.12
C GLU A 34 -7.54 14.93 -2.45
N THR A 35 -7.00 15.10 -1.23
CA THR A 35 -6.94 16.41 -0.56
C THR A 35 -6.15 17.42 -1.38
N LEU A 36 -4.96 17.04 -1.85
CA LEU A 36 -4.15 17.91 -2.72
C LEU A 36 -4.87 18.23 -4.04
N ASN A 37 -5.47 17.24 -4.70
CA ASN A 37 -6.20 17.45 -5.96
C ASN A 37 -7.45 18.34 -5.83
N ARG A 38 -7.98 18.54 -4.61
CA ARG A 38 -9.07 19.51 -4.39
C ARG A 38 -8.59 20.96 -4.47
N HIS A 39 -7.28 21.21 -4.36
CA HIS A 39 -6.74 22.55 -4.48
C HIS A 39 -6.77 22.96 -5.95
N ILE A 40 -7.37 24.12 -6.23
CA ILE A 40 -7.51 24.67 -7.59
C ILE A 40 -6.13 24.85 -8.25
N CYS A 41 -5.13 25.23 -7.46
CA CYS A 41 -3.73 25.32 -7.85
C CYS A 41 -2.86 24.75 -6.73
N LEU A 42 -1.94 23.85 -7.09
CA LEU A 42 -0.94 23.32 -6.16
C LEU A 42 0.27 24.26 -6.14
N THR A 43 0.71 24.63 -4.93
CA THR A 43 2.00 25.28 -4.73
C THR A 43 3.14 24.33 -5.18
N PRO A 44 4.34 24.85 -5.48
CA PRO A 44 5.48 23.99 -5.87
C PRO A 44 5.80 22.91 -4.83
N ALA A 45 5.63 23.20 -3.54
CA ALA A 45 5.80 22.23 -2.47
C ALA A 45 4.74 21.11 -2.55
N GLU A 46 3.48 21.46 -2.74
CA GLU A 46 2.39 20.50 -2.87
C GLU A 46 2.46 19.69 -4.17
N GLN A 47 2.97 20.26 -5.27
CA GLN A 47 3.23 19.51 -6.50
C GLN A 47 4.29 18.43 -6.25
N LEU A 48 5.37 18.79 -5.54
CA LEU A 48 6.44 17.86 -5.18
C LEU A 48 5.91 16.78 -4.24
N GLU A 49 5.07 17.14 -3.27
CA GLU A 49 4.40 16.20 -2.37
C GLU A 49 3.47 15.26 -3.15
N SER A 50 2.66 15.78 -4.08
CA SER A 50 1.81 14.96 -4.95
C SER A 50 2.62 13.96 -5.78
N ALA A 51 3.81 14.35 -6.25
CA ALA A 51 4.71 13.49 -7.00
C ALA A 51 5.33 12.39 -6.10
N ARG A 52 5.68 12.73 -4.85
CA ARG A 52 6.14 11.77 -3.84
C ARG A 52 5.05 10.76 -3.50
N LEU A 53 3.85 11.23 -3.17
CA LEU A 53 2.70 10.37 -2.84
C LEU A 53 2.32 9.44 -3.99
N LYS A 54 2.39 9.90 -5.25
CA LYS A 54 2.16 9.05 -6.43
C LYS A 54 3.21 7.94 -6.56
N LYS A 55 4.49 8.25 -6.33
CA LYS A 55 5.56 7.24 -6.33
C LYS A 55 5.37 6.23 -5.20
N GLU A 56 5.06 6.70 -4.00
CA GLU A 56 4.87 5.83 -2.84
C GLU A 56 3.66 4.90 -3.04
N LYS A 57 2.55 5.40 -3.59
CA LYS A 57 1.42 4.55 -4.00
C LYS A 57 1.81 3.49 -5.03
N LEU A 58 2.65 3.85 -6.02
CA LEU A 58 3.11 2.89 -7.02
C LEU A 58 3.95 1.78 -6.36
N LEU A 59 4.88 2.14 -5.47
CA LEU A 59 5.70 1.19 -4.73
C LEU A 59 4.85 0.27 -3.84
N LEU A 60 3.83 0.80 -3.16
CA LEU A 60 2.92 -0.03 -2.35
C LEU A 60 2.11 -0.98 -3.24
N LYS A 61 1.60 -0.51 -4.37
CA LYS A 61 0.89 -1.37 -5.32
C LYS A 61 1.78 -2.50 -5.83
N ASP A 62 3.02 -2.19 -6.20
CA ASP A 62 3.99 -3.18 -6.66
C ASP A 62 4.35 -4.19 -5.56
N ARG A 63 4.49 -3.72 -4.31
CA ARG A 63 4.75 -4.58 -3.15
C ARG A 63 3.57 -5.50 -2.84
N ILE A 64 2.34 -4.99 -2.92
CA ILE A 64 1.13 -5.80 -2.74
C ILE A 64 0.99 -6.84 -3.85
N ALA A 65 1.28 -6.46 -5.10
CA ALA A 65 1.28 -7.38 -6.23
C ALA A 65 2.34 -8.49 -6.06
N ALA A 66 3.53 -8.16 -5.56
CA ALA A 66 4.58 -9.14 -5.26
C ALA A 66 4.17 -10.14 -4.17
N LEU A 67 3.30 -9.72 -3.23
CA LEU A 67 2.71 -10.59 -2.20
C LEU A 67 1.44 -11.32 -2.68
N GLY A 68 1.05 -11.17 -3.95
CA GLY A 68 -0.13 -11.81 -4.53
C GLY A 68 -1.47 -11.11 -4.22
N GLY A 69 -1.44 -9.90 -3.65
CA GLY A 69 -2.60 -9.07 -3.43
C GLY A 69 -2.91 -8.12 -4.59
N SER A 70 -4.04 -7.42 -4.52
CA SER A 70 -4.43 -6.36 -5.47
C SER A 70 -5.02 -5.16 -4.71
N VAL A 71 -4.76 -3.93 -5.19
CA VAL A 71 -5.27 -2.65 -4.67
C VAL A 71 -5.74 -1.70 -5.74
#